data_AF-A0A353WZX3-F1
#
_entry.id   AF-A0A353WZX3-F1
#
_cell.length_a   1.000
_cell.length_b   1.000
_cell.length_c   1.000
_cell.angle_alpha   90.00
_cell.angle_beta   90.00
_cell.angle_gamma   90.00
#
_symmetry.space_group_name_H-M   'P 1'
#
loop_
_entity.id
_entity.type
_entity.pdbx_description
1 polymer ?
#
loop_
_entity_poly.entity_id
_entity_poly.type
_entity_poly.pdbx_seq_one_letter_code
_entity_poly.pdbx_strand_id
1 'polypeptide(L)' 'GTCSFVWWERLQNGMVFGIPNMWVKDIGGEVLENNQLEPDIKVKNGFKKIVDGQDEQIVAAVMFLLEECK' A
#
# COMPACT_ATOMS: atom_id res chain seq x y z
N GLY A 1 2.71 7.59 -2.27
CA GLY A 1 1.35 7.24 -2.76
C GLY A 1 0.41 8.42 -2.57
N THR A 2 -0.78 8.40 -3.15
CA THR A 2 -1.76 9.50 -3.06
C THR A 2 -2.68 9.31 -1.85
N CYS A 3 -2.14 9.21 -0.62
CA CYS A 3 -2.89 8.87 0.60
C CYS A 3 -3.97 9.91 0.99
N SER A 4 -5.03 9.97 0.18
CA SER A 4 -6.14 10.93 0.22
C SER A 4 -7.44 10.20 -0.12
N PHE A 5 -8.55 10.63 0.47
CA PHE A 5 -9.87 10.14 0.12
C PHE A 5 -10.40 10.88 -1.11
N VAL A 6 -10.93 10.11 -2.06
CA VAL A 6 -11.48 10.62 -3.30
C VAL A 6 -12.99 10.44 -3.29
N TRP A 7 -13.72 11.54 -3.46
CA TRP A 7 -15.14 11.51 -3.76
C TRP A 7 -15.35 11.19 -5.24
N TRP A 8 -16.19 10.21 -5.54
CA TRP A 8 -16.51 9.81 -6.91
C TRP A 8 -17.93 10.22 -7.28
N GLU A 9 -18.07 10.98 -8.36
CA GLU A 9 -19.36 11.46 -8.87
C GLU A 9 -19.62 10.95 -10.29
N ARG A 10 -20.86 10.53 -10.55
CA ARG A 10 -21.30 10.11 -11.90
C ARG A 10 -21.85 11.31 -12.66
N LEU A 11 -21.31 11.56 -13.84
CA LEU A 11 -21.72 12.65 -14.71
C LEU A 11 -22.83 12.20 -15.68
N GLN A 12 -23.62 13.15 -16.17
CA GLN A 12 -24.75 12.90 -17.08
C GLN A 12 -24.33 12.25 -18.41
N ASN A 13 -23.08 12.41 -18.82
CA ASN A 13 -22.50 11.80 -20.02
C ASN A 13 -21.99 10.37 -19.79
N GLY A 14 -22.23 9.76 -18.61
CA GLY A 14 -21.82 8.41 -18.27
C GLY A 14 -20.40 8.29 -17.69
N MET A 15 -19.65 9.39 -17.60
CA MET A 15 -18.32 9.40 -16.99
C MET A 15 -18.40 9.36 -15.45
N VAL A 16 -17.29 8.95 -14.83
CA VAL A 16 -17.10 9.04 -13.37
C VAL A 16 -15.91 9.96 -13.11
N PHE A 17 -16.12 11.01 -12.30
CA PHE A 17 -15.10 12.00 -11.95
C PHE A 17 -14.72 11.88 -10.48
N GLY A 18 -13.41 12.00 -10.19
CA GLY A 18 -12.86 11.84 -8.84
C GLY A 18 -12.30 13.17 -8.31
N ILE A 19 -12.71 13.56 -7.10
CA ILE A 19 -12.23 14.77 -6.42
C ILE A 19 -11.55 14.37 -5.11
N PRO A 20 -10.23 14.59 -4.94
CA PRO A 20 -9.57 14.39 -3.65
C PRO A 20 -10.02 15.50 -2.70
N ASN A 21 -10.81 15.16 -1.68
CA ASN A 21 -11.43 16.15 -0.78
C ASN A 21 -10.91 16.08 0.66
N MET A 22 -10.28 14.97 1.06
CA MET A 22 -9.79 14.77 2.42
C MET A 22 -8.38 14.17 2.41
N TRP A 23 -7.50 14.73 3.24
CA TRP A 23 -6.11 14.31 3.39
C TRP A 23 -5.97 13.35 4.58
N VAL A 24 -5.13 12.33 4.43
CA VAL A 24 -4.71 11.49 5.55
C VAL A 24 -3.43 12.07 6.16
N LYS A 25 -3.35 12.08 7.49
CA LYS A 25 -2.16 12.50 8.23
C LYS A 25 -1.58 11.33 9.03
N ASP A 26 -0.28 11.35 9.23
CA ASP A 26 0.39 10.44 10.15
C ASP A 26 0.18 10.85 11.63
N ILE A 27 0.78 10.09 12.56
CA ILE A 27 0.70 10.36 14.00
C ILE A 27 1.40 11.69 14.35
N GLY A 28 2.39 12.12 13.56
CA GLY A 28 3.08 13.40 13.69
C GLY A 28 2.30 14.60 13.12
N GLY A 29 1.19 14.35 12.43
CA GLY A 29 0.38 15.38 11.77
C GLY A 29 0.84 15.75 10.36
N GLU A 30 1.83 15.06 9.81
CA GLU A 30 2.28 15.25 8.42
C GLU A 30 1.29 14.64 7.44
N VAL A 31 1.02 15.35 6.35
CA VAL A 31 0.11 14.88 5.30
C VAL A 31 0.79 13.78 4.49
N LEU A 32 0.09 12.66 4.26
CA LEU A 32 0.65 11.48 3.58
C LEU A 32 0.52 11.51 2.05
N GLU A 33 -0.19 12.49 1.49
CA GLU A 33 -0.22 12.69 0.04
C GLU A 33 1.18 12.99 -0.50
N ASN A 34 1.54 12.36 -1.62
CA ASN A 34 2.86 12.42 -2.26
C ASN A 34 4.02 11.89 -1.41
N ASN A 35 3.77 11.41 -0.20
CA ASN A 35 4.77 10.76 0.63
C ASN A 35 4.78 9.25 0.40
N GLN A 36 5.99 8.69 0.30
CA GLN A 36 6.19 7.25 0.08
C GLN A 36 6.39 6.56 1.42
N LEU A 37 5.57 5.55 1.71
CA LEU A 37 5.75 4.68 2.85
C LEU A 37 6.69 3.52 2.43
N GLU A 38 7.69 3.28 3.26
CA GLU A 38 8.60 2.15 3.12
C GLU A 38 8.19 1.05 4.12
N PRO A 39 8.18 -0.23 3.72
CA PRO A 39 7.89 -1.32 4.63
C PRO A 39 9.06 -1.53 5.60
N ASP A 40 8.77 -1.98 6.82
CA ASP A 40 9.80 -2.32 7.82
C ASP A 40 10.73 -3.43 7.32
N ILE A 41 10.17 -4.40 6.60
CA ILE A 41 10.91 -5.49 5.96
C ILE A 41 10.71 -5.40 4.45
N LYS A 42 11.70 -4.81 3.77
CA LYS A 42 11.66 -4.64 2.31
C LYS A 42 12.15 -5.89 1.60
N VAL A 43 11.21 -6.68 1.08
CA VAL A 43 11.50 -7.87 0.25
C VAL A 43 10.95 -7.67 -1.15
N LYS A 44 11.81 -7.79 -2.15
CA LYS A 44 11.40 -7.79 -3.55
C LYS A 44 11.35 -9.22 -4.04
N ASN A 45 10.18 -9.67 -4.47
CA ASN A 45 10.04 -11.01 -5.05
C ASN A 45 10.88 -11.13 -6.34
N GLY A 46 11.74 -12.13 -6.38
CA GLY A 46 12.52 -12.52 -7.53
C GLY A 46 11.66 -13.23 -8.57
N PHE A 47 11.87 -12.89 -9.84
CA PHE A 47 11.08 -13.42 -10.96
C PHE A 47 11.02 -14.96 -10.97
N LYS A 48 12.17 -15.62 -10.80
CA LYS A 48 12.25 -17.09 -10.80
C LYS A 48 11.41 -17.71 -9.68
N LYS A 49 11.47 -17.14 -8.47
CA LYS A 49 10.73 -17.66 -7.33
C LYS A 49 9.21 -17.51 -7.50
N ILE A 50 8.76 -16.38 -8.05
CA ILE A 50 7.34 -16.19 -8.41
C ILE A 50 6.88 -17.25 -9.41
N VAL A 51 7.69 -17.51 -10.46
CA VAL A 51 7.37 -18.52 -11.48
C VAL A 51 7.28 -19.92 -10.88
N ASP A 52 8.12 -20.23 -9.89
CA ASP A 52 8.11 -21.48 -9.14
C ASP A 52 6.99 -21.53 -8.06
N GLY A 53 6.12 -20.51 -8.00
CA GLY A 53 4.99 -20.42 -7.06
C GLY A 53 5.38 -20.02 -5.64
N GLN A 54 6.59 -19.51 -5.43
CA GLN A 54 7.10 -19.08 -4.12
C GLN A 54 7.07 -17.55 -3.99
N ASP A 55 6.34 -17.06 -3.00
CA ASP A 55 6.29 -15.64 -2.65
C ASP A 55 7.25 -15.33 -1.48
N GLU A 56 8.31 -14.58 -1.76
CA GLU A 56 9.34 -14.26 -0.77
C GLU A 56 8.87 -13.25 0.27
N GLN A 57 7.94 -12.34 -0.08
CA GLN A 57 7.36 -11.40 0.87
C GLN A 57 6.53 -12.14 1.92
N ILE A 58 5.74 -13.13 1.52
CA ILE A 58 4.95 -13.94 2.45
C ILE A 58 5.87 -14.78 3.35
N VAL A 59 6.90 -15.40 2.78
CA VAL A 59 7.88 -16.18 3.57
C VAL A 59 8.55 -15.31 4.62
N ALA A 60 9.01 -14.11 4.25
CA ALA A 60 9.63 -13.17 5.18
C ALA A 60 8.66 -12.72 6.28
N ALA A 61 7.39 -12.45 5.94
CA ALA A 61 6.38 -12.09 6.93
C ALA A 61 6.12 -13.23 7.93
N VAL A 62 6.02 -14.47 7.46
CA VAL A 62 5.81 -15.64 8.34
C VAL A 62 7.02 -15.89 9.24
N MET A 63 8.24 -15.77 8.70
CA MET A 63 9.47 -15.91 9.50
C MET A 63 9.52 -14.86 10.62
N PHE A 64 9.22 -13.60 10.31
CA PHE A 64 9.17 -12.53 11.29
C PHE A 64 8.13 -12.81 12.40
N LEU A 65 6.91 -13.19 12.03
CA LEU A 65 5.85 -13.51 12.99
C LEU A 65 6.21 -14.71 13.90
N LEU A 66 6.91 -15.73 13.36
CA LEU A 66 7.39 -16.87 14.15
C LEU A 66 8.52 -16.49 15.11
N GLU A 67 9.31 -15.45 14.81
CA GLU A 67 10.32 -14.91 15.73
C GLU A 67 9.66 -14.10 16.85
N GLU A 68 8.65 -13.28 16.57
CA GLU A 68 7.93 -12.51 17.59
C GLU A 68 7.14 -13.38 18.59
N CYS A 69 6.80 -14.62 18.21
CA CYS A 69 6.07 -15.56 19.06
C CYS A 69 6.95 -16.37 20.04
N LYS A 70 8.28 -16.15 20.03
CA LYS A 70 9.22 -16.81 20.96
C LYS A 70 9.48 -15.96 22.20
#